data_AF-A0A8H8JM71-F1
#
_entry.id   AF-A0A8H8JM71-F1
#
_cell.length_a   1.000
_cell.length_b   1.000
_cell.length_c   1.000
_cell.angle_alpha   90.00
_cell.angle_beta   90.00
_cell.angle_gamma   90.00
#
_symmetry.space_group_name_H-M   'P 1'
#
loop_
_entity.id
_entity.type
_entity.pdbx_description
1 polymer ?
#
loop_
_entity_poly.entity_id
_entity_poly.type
_entity_poly.pdbx_seq_one_letter_code
_entity_poly.pdbx_strand_id
1 'polypeptide(L)'
;MAAVQTIMQLLAHNAQAASIIFCNAVGDLLQAHPDLKITVQWIKGHAGIEGNECADTLALKVSHLTPTPIFNHSISWARSRTKSKAVYTWGCIWQSSRHSDHVRLTIKSKPTWNLHAFHKAVCNNRRNHCCLIQVILGHGHFGKYYN
;
A
#
# COMPACT_ATOMS: atom_id res chain seq x y z
N MET A 1 9.37 2.41 -21.88
CA MET A 1 10.05 3.66 -21.50
C MET A 1 9.77 4.14 -20.07
N ALA A 2 8.59 3.88 -19.48
CA ALA A 2 8.26 4.37 -18.14
C ALA A 2 9.24 3.93 -17.03
N ALA A 3 9.72 2.68 -17.06
CA ALA A 3 10.58 2.13 -16.00
C ALA A 3 11.96 2.80 -15.86
N VAL A 4 12.60 3.18 -16.98
CA VAL A 4 13.92 3.85 -16.94
C VAL A 4 13.78 5.29 -16.43
N GLN A 5 12.69 5.95 -16.81
CA GLN A 5 12.39 7.31 -16.35
C GLN A 5 12.11 7.35 -14.84
N THR A 6 11.50 6.31 -14.27
CA THR A 6 11.23 6.23 -12.81
C THR A 6 12.47 5.96 -11.97
N ILE A 7 13.59 5.50 -12.53
CA ILE A 7 14.81 5.23 -11.74
C ILE A 7 15.29 6.48 -11.01
N MET A 8 15.25 7.63 -11.69
CA MET A 8 15.70 8.90 -11.12
C MET A 8 14.57 9.67 -10.41
N GLN A 9 13.36 9.13 -10.36
CA GLN A 9 12.23 9.79 -9.71
C GLN A 9 12.23 9.51 -8.21
N LEU A 10 12.41 10.55 -7.42
CA LEU A 10 12.41 10.47 -5.96
C LEU A 10 10.99 10.41 -5.34
N LEU A 11 9.93 10.52 -6.16
CA LEU A 11 8.55 10.42 -5.72
C LEU A 11 8.18 8.98 -5.31
N ALA A 12 7.11 8.85 -4.53
CA ALA A 12 6.62 7.53 -4.12
C ALA A 12 6.11 6.73 -5.35
N HIS A 13 6.73 5.59 -5.63
CA HIS A 13 6.28 4.63 -6.62
C HIS A 13 6.61 3.19 -6.19
N ASN A 14 6.00 2.19 -6.83
CA ASN A 14 6.11 0.78 -6.41
C ASN A 14 7.54 0.23 -6.37
N ALA A 15 8.45 0.82 -7.15
CA ALA A 15 9.85 0.42 -7.27
C ALA A 15 10.83 1.39 -6.58
N GLN A 16 10.34 2.35 -5.79
CA GLN A 16 11.16 3.44 -5.23
C GLN A 16 12.34 2.92 -4.42
N ALA A 17 12.14 1.87 -3.63
CA ALA A 17 13.23 1.31 -2.84
C ALA A 17 14.34 0.69 -3.71
N ALA A 18 13.99 0.06 -4.83
CA ALA A 18 14.98 -0.44 -5.80
C ALA A 18 15.70 0.73 -6.49
N SER A 19 14.98 1.79 -6.85
CA SER A 19 15.58 3.03 -7.39
C SER A 19 16.59 3.64 -6.42
N ILE A 20 16.25 3.76 -5.12
CA ILE A 20 17.14 4.32 -4.10
C ILE A 20 18.41 3.47 -3.96
N ILE A 21 18.27 2.14 -3.86
CA ILE A 21 19.42 1.23 -3.77
C ILE A 21 20.34 1.40 -4.99
N PHE A 22 19.76 1.44 -6.19
CA PHE A 22 20.50 1.65 -7.43
C PHE A 22 21.21 3.02 -7.45
N CYS A 23 20.50 4.10 -7.16
CA CYS A 23 21.05 5.45 -7.18
C CYS A 23 22.16 5.65 -6.16
N ASN A 24 22.05 5.07 -4.96
CA ASN A 24 23.11 5.12 -3.95
C ASN A 24 24.37 4.39 -4.45
N ALA A 25 24.21 3.16 -4.95
CA ALA A 25 25.34 2.38 -5.47
C ALA A 25 26.03 3.04 -6.66
N VAL A 26 25.24 3.64 -7.57
CA VAL A 26 25.77 4.42 -8.70
C VAL A 26 26.46 5.69 -8.21
N GLY A 27 25.91 6.38 -7.21
CA GLY A 27 26.51 7.55 -6.60
C GLY A 27 27.89 7.26 -6.01
N ASP A 28 28.00 6.20 -5.20
CA ASP A 28 29.27 5.76 -4.61
C ASP A 28 30.31 5.44 -5.69
N LEU A 29 29.87 4.78 -6.77
CA LEU A 29 30.74 4.37 -7.87
C LEU A 29 31.23 5.57 -8.71
N LEU A 30 30.34 6.51 -9.03
CA LEU A 30 30.70 7.74 -9.73
C LEU A 30 31.58 8.66 -8.86
N GLN A 31 31.42 8.63 -7.54
CA GLN A 31 32.31 9.34 -6.62
C GLN A 31 33.73 8.75 -6.64
N ALA A 32 33.85 7.42 -6.70
CA ALA A 32 35.14 6.75 -6.82
C ALA A 32 35.78 6.91 -8.20
N HIS A 33 34.98 7.05 -9.26
CA HIS A 33 35.42 7.15 -10.65
C HIS A 33 34.72 8.29 -11.40
N PRO A 34 35.20 9.54 -11.26
CA PRO A 34 34.55 10.72 -11.84
C PRO A 34 34.41 10.70 -13.37
N ASP A 35 35.31 10.01 -14.07
CA ASP A 35 35.31 9.92 -15.53
C ASP A 35 34.36 8.85 -16.08
N LEU A 36 33.78 8.01 -15.21
CA LEU A 36 32.90 6.94 -15.62
C LEU A 36 31.54 7.49 -16.08
N LYS A 37 31.03 6.97 -17.20
CA LYS A 37 29.69 7.27 -17.70
C LYS A 37 28.83 6.01 -17.72
N ILE A 38 27.72 6.05 -17.00
CA ILE A 38 26.77 4.93 -16.92
C ILE A 38 25.55 5.26 -17.76
N THR A 39 25.17 4.35 -18.66
CA THR A 39 23.96 4.47 -19.48
C THR A 39 23.00 3.33 -19.13
N VAL A 40 21.76 3.67 -18.81
CA VAL A 40 20.71 2.68 -18.50
C VAL A 40 19.73 2.62 -19.66
N GLN A 41 19.50 1.42 -20.18
CA GLN A 41 18.56 1.18 -21.28
C GLN A 41 17.61 0.05 -20.93
N TRP A 42 16.34 0.21 -21.29
CA TRP A 42 15.38 -0.88 -21.21
C TRP A 42 15.51 -1.74 -22.46
N ILE A 43 15.62 -3.04 -22.25
CA ILE A 43 15.63 -4.04 -23.31
C ILE A 43 14.41 -4.94 -23.18
N LYS A 44 13.94 -5.48 -24.30
CA LYS A 44 12.82 -6.40 -24.34
C LYS A 44 13.29 -7.76 -23.82
N GLY A 45 12.56 -8.35 -22.86
CA GLY A 45 12.84 -9.69 -22.36
C GLY A 45 12.59 -10.77 -23.42
N HIS A 46 13.34 -11.87 -23.33
CA HIS A 46 13.27 -13.03 -24.23
C HIS A 46 13.35 -12.67 -25.73
N ALA A 47 14.15 -11.64 -26.04
CA ALA A 47 14.35 -11.18 -27.41
C ALA A 47 15.56 -11.83 -28.08
N GLY A 48 16.24 -12.77 -27.42
CA GLY A 48 17.47 -13.40 -27.94
C GLY A 48 18.70 -12.49 -27.87
N ILE A 49 18.66 -11.44 -27.04
CA ILE A 49 19.82 -10.57 -26.80
C ILE A 49 20.77 -11.32 -25.87
N GLU A 50 21.90 -11.78 -26.39
CA GLU A 50 22.84 -12.68 -25.71
C GLU A 50 23.15 -12.26 -24.26
N GLY A 51 23.48 -10.98 -24.03
CA GLY A 51 23.76 -10.47 -22.69
C GLY A 51 22.57 -10.55 -21.73
N ASN A 52 21.35 -10.31 -22.22
CA ASN A 52 20.13 -10.44 -21.41
C ASN A 52 19.83 -11.91 -21.09
N GLU A 53 19.89 -12.79 -22.10
CA GLU A 53 19.62 -14.22 -21.91
C GLU A 53 20.65 -14.85 -20.95
N CYS A 54 21.91 -14.41 -21.02
CA CYS A 54 22.95 -14.82 -20.08
C CYS A 54 22.62 -14.35 -18.65
N ALA A 55 22.22 -13.08 -18.48
CA ALA A 55 21.81 -12.54 -17.19
C ALA A 55 20.58 -13.28 -16.62
N ASP A 56 19.57 -13.56 -17.44
CA ASP A 56 18.38 -14.32 -17.06
C ASP A 56 18.74 -15.76 -16.65
N THR A 57 19.64 -16.40 -17.38
CA THR A 57 20.15 -17.74 -17.04
C THR A 57 20.91 -17.74 -15.71
N LEU A 58 21.74 -16.74 -15.45
CA LEU A 58 22.46 -16.60 -14.18
C LEU A 58 21.50 -16.34 -13.02
N ALA A 59 20.50 -15.47 -13.21
CA ALA A 59 19.46 -15.22 -12.22
C ALA A 59 18.65 -16.50 -11.91
N LEU A 60 18.36 -17.32 -12.93
CA LEU A 60 17.68 -18.59 -12.75
C LEU A 60 18.52 -19.59 -11.95
N LYS A 61 19.83 -19.69 -12.21
CA LYS A 61 20.74 -20.60 -11.49
C LYS A 61 20.76 -20.36 -9.98
N VAL A 62 20.61 -19.11 -9.56
CA VAL A 62 20.59 -18.73 -8.14
C VAL A 62 19.19 -18.71 -7.54
N SER A 63 18.13 -18.98 -8.32
CA SER A 63 16.74 -18.95 -7.85
C SER A 63 16.43 -19.97 -6.76
N HIS A 64 17.21 -21.05 -6.66
CA HIS A 64 17.09 -22.07 -5.62
C HIS A 64 17.74 -21.67 -4.29
N LEU A 65 18.56 -20.60 -4.28
CA LEU A 65 19.16 -20.09 -3.05
C LEU A 65 18.11 -19.32 -2.25
N THR A 66 18.07 -19.52 -0.93
CA THR A 66 17.21 -18.74 -0.06
C THR A 66 17.65 -17.27 -0.14
N PRO A 67 16.82 -16.36 -0.69
CA PRO A 67 17.22 -14.98 -0.84
C PRO A 67 17.36 -14.35 0.55
N THR A 68 18.39 -13.53 0.76
CA THR A 68 18.44 -12.62 1.90
C THR A 68 17.43 -11.51 1.63
N PRO A 69 16.34 -11.43 2.41
CA PRO A 69 15.26 -10.50 2.09
C PRO A 69 15.73 -9.06 2.35
N ILE A 70 15.69 -8.22 1.31
CA ILE A 70 15.98 -6.77 1.42
C ILE A 70 15.03 -6.11 2.43
N PHE A 71 13.80 -6.62 2.51
CA PHE A 71 12.79 -6.21 3.48
C PHE A 71 12.40 -7.38 4.35
N ASN A 72 12.41 -7.19 5.67
CA ASN A 72 12.03 -8.23 6.64
C ASN A 72 10.60 -8.77 6.45
N HIS A 73 9.73 -8.02 5.75
CA HIS A 73 8.34 -8.38 5.53
C HIS A 73 7.83 -7.96 4.15
N SER A 74 6.85 -8.69 3.62
CA SER A 74 6.17 -8.32 2.39
C SER A 74 5.22 -7.12 2.59
N ILE A 75 4.91 -6.40 1.51
CA ILE A 75 3.90 -5.32 1.51
C ILE A 75 2.54 -5.84 1.99
N SER A 76 2.15 -7.05 1.59
CA SER A 76 0.91 -7.70 2.03
C SER A 76 0.89 -7.91 3.54
N TRP A 77 2.01 -8.35 4.13
CA TRP A 77 2.16 -8.48 5.57
C TRP A 77 2.03 -7.11 6.26
N ALA A 78 2.75 -6.10 5.76
CA ALA A 78 2.72 -4.75 6.34
C ALA A 78 1.31 -4.13 6.31
N ARG A 79 0.59 -4.29 5.18
CA ARG A 79 -0.81 -3.87 5.04
C ARG A 79 -1.72 -4.60 6.02
N SER A 80 -1.58 -5.93 6.11
CA SER A 80 -2.37 -6.75 7.04
C SER A 80 -2.14 -6.33 8.49
N ARG A 81 -0.87 -6.15 8.88
CA ARG A 81 -0.50 -5.73 10.25
C ARG A 81 -1.06 -4.35 10.58
N THR A 82 -0.91 -3.38 9.68
CA THR A 82 -1.43 -2.01 9.85
C THR A 82 -2.94 -2.02 10.00
N LYS A 83 -3.64 -2.77 9.14
CA LYS A 83 -5.09 -2.96 9.20
C LYS A 83 -5.54 -3.57 10.53
N SER A 84 -4.90 -4.65 10.96
CA SER A 84 -5.24 -5.32 12.22
C SER A 84 -5.00 -4.39 13.42
N LYS A 85 -3.90 -3.64 13.43
CA LYS A 85 -3.62 -2.64 14.47
C LYS A 85 -4.67 -1.53 14.50
N ALA A 86 -5.07 -1.01 13.34
CA ALA A 86 -6.09 0.03 13.24
C ALA A 86 -7.45 -0.45 13.77
N VAL A 87 -7.91 -1.64 13.37
CA VAL A 87 -9.17 -2.23 13.85
C VAL A 87 -9.13 -2.50 15.34
N TYR A 88 -8.02 -3.03 15.86
CA TYR A 88 -7.83 -3.27 17.29
C TYR A 88 -7.93 -1.96 18.09
N THR A 89 -7.13 -0.97 17.71
CA THR A 89 -7.07 0.34 18.38
C THR A 89 -8.45 0.99 18.38
N TRP A 90 -9.15 0.98 17.24
CA TRP A 90 -10.49 1.54 17.14
C TRP A 90 -11.50 0.75 17.98
N GLY A 91 -11.37 -0.58 18.05
CA GLY A 91 -12.17 -1.42 18.95
C GLY A 91 -11.98 -1.08 20.42
N CYS A 92 -10.76 -0.75 20.85
CA CYS A 92 -10.47 -0.29 22.21
C CYS A 92 -11.09 1.09 22.48
N ILE A 93 -10.95 2.03 21.55
CA ILE A 93 -11.58 3.37 21.65
C ILE A 93 -13.10 3.23 21.75
N TRP A 94 -13.70 2.39 20.89
CA TRP A 94 -15.14 2.14 20.92
C TRP A 94 -15.58 1.60 22.28
N GLN A 95 -14.90 0.60 22.85
CA GLN A 95 -15.29 0.03 24.14
C GLN A 95 -15.13 0.99 25.31
N SER A 96 -14.11 1.84 25.29
CA SER A 96 -13.84 2.82 26.36
C SER A 96 -14.67 4.11 26.24
N SER A 97 -15.27 4.37 25.07
CA SER A 97 -16.08 5.57 24.85
C SER A 97 -17.46 5.45 25.49
N ARG A 98 -17.97 6.58 26.01
CA ARG A 98 -19.37 6.69 26.46
C ARG A 98 -20.28 6.83 25.25
N HIS A 99 -21.14 5.84 25.04
CA HIS A 99 -22.17 5.86 24.00
C HIS A 99 -23.54 6.19 24.58
N SER A 100 -24.32 7.00 23.87
CA SER A 100 -25.75 7.19 24.18
C SER A 100 -26.53 5.90 23.92
N ASP A 101 -27.71 5.78 24.54
CA ASP A 101 -28.58 4.60 24.36
C ASP A 101 -28.97 4.41 22.90
N HIS A 102 -29.22 5.50 22.18
CA HIS A 102 -29.48 5.48 20.74
C HIS A 102 -28.36 4.81 19.95
N VAL A 103 -27.09 5.15 20.23
CA VAL A 103 -25.94 4.54 19.56
C VAL A 103 -25.83 3.05 19.89
N ARG A 104 -26.05 2.66 21.15
CA ARG A 104 -25.99 1.26 21.58
C ARG A 104 -27.07 0.40 20.92
N LEU A 105 -28.28 0.94 20.77
CA LEU A 105 -29.41 0.23 20.17
C LEU A 105 -29.26 0.09 18.65
N THR A 106 -28.75 1.14 17.98
CA THR A 106 -28.67 1.18 16.52
C THR A 106 -27.36 0.62 15.95
N ILE A 107 -26.24 0.81 16.64
CA ILE A 107 -24.90 0.32 16.23
C ILE A 107 -24.45 -0.78 17.19
N LYS A 108 -24.93 -2.00 16.93
CA LYS A 108 -24.71 -3.17 17.81
C LYS A 108 -23.30 -3.74 17.74
N SER A 109 -22.55 -3.44 16.68
CA SER A 109 -21.24 -4.03 16.42
C SER A 109 -20.12 -3.01 16.67
N LYS A 110 -19.04 -3.43 17.34
CA LYS A 110 -17.81 -2.65 17.38
C LYS A 110 -17.23 -2.46 15.96
N PRO A 111 -16.38 -1.45 15.73
CA PRO A 111 -15.77 -1.23 14.43
C PRO A 111 -15.05 -2.47 13.89
N THR A 112 -15.31 -2.78 12.63
CA THR A 112 -14.67 -3.86 11.88
C THR A 112 -14.17 -3.34 10.54
N TRP A 113 -13.21 -4.03 9.94
CA TRP A 113 -12.73 -3.65 8.62
C TRP A 113 -13.79 -3.83 7.53
N ASN A 114 -14.59 -4.88 7.66
CA ASN A 114 -15.63 -5.23 6.72
C ASN A 114 -16.98 -4.70 7.21
N LEU A 115 -17.81 -4.21 6.30
CA LEU A 115 -19.20 -3.89 6.57
C LEU A 115 -19.96 -5.15 7.05
N HIS A 116 -20.84 -4.96 8.03
CA HIS A 116 -21.79 -6.00 8.45
C HIS A 116 -22.68 -6.43 7.27
N ALA A 117 -23.12 -7.70 7.25
CA ALA A 117 -23.92 -8.25 6.14
C ALA A 117 -25.16 -7.41 5.82
N PHE A 118 -25.87 -6.95 6.84
CA PHE A 118 -26.99 -6.00 6.69
C PHE A 118 -26.60 -4.74 5.93
N HIS A 119 -25.52 -4.07 6.33
CA HIS A 119 -25.06 -2.85 5.66
C HIS A 119 -24.53 -3.11 4.24
N LYS A 120 -23.95 -4.29 3.98
CA LYS A 120 -23.59 -4.70 2.61
C LYS A 120 -24.83 -4.82 1.73
N ALA A 121 -25.88 -5.47 2.24
CA ALA A 121 -27.13 -5.69 1.52
C ALA A 121 -27.92 -4.39 1.28
N VAL A 122 -27.93 -3.47 2.25
CA VAL A 122 -28.75 -2.25 2.19
C VAL A 122 -28.03 -1.09 1.50
N CYS A 123 -26.73 -0.88 1.75
CA CYS A 123 -26.05 0.32 1.30
C CYS A 123 -25.37 0.16 -0.06
N ASN A 124 -25.13 -1.07 -0.53
CA ASN A 124 -24.41 -1.46 -1.76
C ASN A 124 -22.97 -0.91 -1.93
N ASN A 125 -22.61 0.20 -1.27
CA ASN A 125 -21.29 0.79 -1.25
C ASN A 125 -20.98 1.45 0.11
N ARG A 126 -19.68 1.73 0.34
CA ARG A 126 -19.19 2.33 1.59
C ARG A 126 -19.72 3.74 1.84
N ARG A 127 -19.97 4.52 0.78
CA ARG A 127 -20.43 5.91 0.88
C ARG A 127 -21.82 6.00 1.52
N ASN A 128 -22.76 5.18 1.05
CA ASN A 128 -24.12 5.12 1.57
C ASN A 128 -24.14 4.62 3.02
N HIS A 129 -23.28 3.65 3.36
CA HIS A 129 -23.13 3.20 4.74
C HIS A 129 -22.63 4.34 5.65
N CYS A 130 -21.58 5.04 5.24
CA CYS A 130 -21.07 6.18 6.01
C CYS A 130 -22.12 7.28 6.18
N CYS A 131 -22.89 7.58 5.13
CA CYS A 131 -23.99 8.55 5.18
C CYS A 131 -25.08 8.10 6.17
N LEU A 132 -25.52 6.83 6.11
CA LEU A 132 -26.50 6.28 7.03
C LEU A 132 -26.02 6.35 8.49
N ILE A 133 -24.75 6.01 8.75
CA ILE A 133 -24.17 6.13 10.09
C ILE A 133 -24.12 7.60 10.53
N GLN A 134 -23.75 8.54 9.66
CA GLN A 134 -23.78 9.97 9.98
C GLN A 134 -25.18 10.45 10.32
N VAL A 135 -26.21 10.02 9.57
CA VAL A 135 -27.62 10.31 9.86
C VAL A 135 -28.03 9.75 11.22
N ILE A 136 -27.72 8.48 11.50
CA ILE A 136 -28.00 7.81 12.79
C ILE A 136 -27.31 8.55 13.95
N LEU A 137 -26.10 9.06 13.73
CA LEU A 137 -25.36 9.80 14.75
C LEU A 137 -25.75 11.29 14.83
N GLY A 138 -26.72 11.76 14.02
CA GLY A 138 -27.16 13.16 14.01
C GLY A 138 -26.19 14.12 13.30
N HIS A 139 -25.20 13.60 12.57
CA HIS A 139 -24.21 14.37 11.81
C HIS A 139 -24.60 14.63 10.34
N GLY A 140 -25.87 14.45 9.97
CA GLY A 140 -26.37 14.63 8.60
C GLY A 140 -26.44 16.07 8.08
N HIS A 141 -25.91 17.05 8.83
CA HIS A 141 -25.93 18.48 8.49
C HIS A 141 -27.32 18.99 8.06
N PHE A 142 -28.35 18.61 8.82
CA PHE A 142 -29.76 18.88 8.50
C PHE A 142 -30.15 20.37 8.55
N GLY A 143 -29.27 21.24 9.07
CA GLY A 143 -29.52 22.69 9.15
C GLY A 143 -29.76 23.37 7.80
N LYS A 144 -29.37 22.75 6.67
CA LYS A 144 -29.67 23.27 5.33
C LYS A 144 -31.09 23.00 4.83
N TYR A 145 -31.86 22.12 5.48
CA TYR A 145 -33.24 21.80 5.07
C TYR A 145 -34.29 22.73 5.69
N TYR A 146 -33.88 23.62 6.60
CA TYR A 146 -34.75 24.56 7.30
C TYR A 146 -34.57 26.03 6.85
N ASN A 147 -33.93 26.25 5.70
CA ASN A 147 -33.85 27.56 5.04
C ASN A 147 -34.67 27.55 3.75
#